data_AF-A0A3B5BB36-F1
#
_entry.id   AF-A0A3B5BB36-F1
#
_cell.length_a   1.000
_cell.length_b   1.000
_cell.length_c   1.000
_cell.angle_alpha   90.00
_cell.angle_beta   90.00
_cell.angle_gamma   90.00
#
_symmetry.space_group_name_H-M   'P 1'
#
loop_
_entity.id
_entity.type
_entity.pdbx_description
1 polymer ?
#
loop_
_entity_poly.entity_id
_entity_poly.type
_entity_poly.pdbx_seq_one_letter_code
_entity_poly.pdbx_strand_id
1 'polypeptide(L)'
;MATQEVQLNETLAHLKTESETLKSKLEEERAKLHDVELHQVAEKVEGLGQFVMKTRRTLKGHGNKVLCMDWCKDKRRIVSSSQDGKVIVWDAFTTNKPPLFRLPAGLREAVLHLQTRKPYQRNH
;
A
#
# COMPACT_ATOMS: atom_id res chain seq x y z
N MET A 1 41.34 26.79 -5.96
CA MET A 1 40.23 25.88 -5.62
C MET A 1 38.90 26.60 -5.80
N ALA A 2 38.48 26.89 -7.04
CA ALA A 2 37.22 27.59 -7.33
C ALA A 2 36.52 27.06 -8.61
N THR A 3 37.09 26.06 -9.27
CA THR A 3 36.61 25.54 -10.56
C THR A 3 35.58 24.41 -10.40
N GLN A 4 35.51 23.77 -9.22
CA GLN A 4 34.70 22.57 -9.02
C GLN A 4 33.24 22.87 -8.65
N GLU A 5 32.97 23.97 -7.92
CA GLU A 5 31.60 24.39 -7.57
C GLU A 5 30.85 25.00 -8.76
N VAL A 6 31.54 25.73 -9.64
CA VAL A 6 30.95 26.28 -10.87
C VAL A 6 30.54 25.16 -11.82
N GLN A 7 31.41 24.15 -12.01
CA GLN A 7 31.09 22.95 -12.80
C GLN A 7 29.95 22.12 -12.19
N LEU A 8 29.83 22.05 -10.86
CA LEU A 8 28.74 21.32 -10.19
C LEU A 8 27.38 22.01 -10.42
N ASN A 9 27.34 23.34 -10.38
CA ASN A 9 26.10 24.09 -10.59
C ASN A 9 25.65 24.03 -12.06
N GLU A 10 26.58 24.10 -13.00
CA GLU A 10 26.31 23.94 -14.44
C GLU A 10 25.82 22.52 -14.76
N THR A 11 26.43 21.49 -14.16
CA THR A 11 25.99 20.10 -14.31
C THR A 11 24.63 19.84 -13.65
N LEU A 12 24.35 20.42 -12.48
CA LEU A 12 23.02 20.35 -11.85
C LEU A 12 21.95 21.06 -12.67
N ALA A 13 22.26 22.22 -13.25
CA ALA A 13 21.35 22.93 -14.14
C ALA A 13 21.06 22.09 -15.40
N HIS A 14 22.10 21.52 -16.01
CA HIS A 14 21.96 20.62 -17.16
C HIS A 14 21.10 19.40 -16.84
N LEU A 15 21.33 18.72 -15.71
CA LEU A 15 20.54 17.55 -15.31
C LEU A 15 19.08 17.91 -15.01
N LYS A 16 18.81 19.09 -14.45
CA LYS A 16 17.43 19.57 -14.27
C LYS A 16 16.73 19.79 -15.61
N THR A 17 17.39 20.46 -16.56
CA THR A 17 16.83 20.68 -17.90
C THR A 17 16.61 19.37 -18.64
N GLU A 18 17.54 18.42 -18.53
CA GLU A 18 17.40 17.10 -19.13
C GLU A 18 16.20 16.35 -18.53
N SER A 19 16.06 16.36 -17.20
CA SER A 19 14.91 15.77 -16.49
C SER A 19 13.58 16.38 -16.92
N GLU A 20 13.52 17.71 -17.05
CA GLU A 20 12.33 18.41 -17.54
C GLU A 20 11.99 18.02 -18.99
N THR A 21 13.01 17.91 -19.86
CA THR A 21 12.79 17.48 -21.25
C THR A 21 12.31 16.04 -21.34
N LEU A 22 12.86 15.13 -20.53
CA LEU A 22 12.43 13.74 -20.47
C LEU A 22 11.00 13.62 -19.93
N LYS A 23 10.64 14.45 -18.94
CA LYS A 23 9.28 14.53 -18.41
C LYS A 23 8.29 14.99 -19.50
N SER A 24 8.62 16.04 -20.24
CA SER A 24 7.78 16.53 -21.36
C SER A 24 7.59 15.45 -22.42
N LYS A 25 8.69 14.80 -22.86
CA LYS A 25 8.61 13.70 -23.83
C LYS A 25 7.74 12.56 -23.33
N LEU A 26 7.84 12.19 -22.06
CA LEU A 26 7.00 11.14 -21.47
C LEU A 26 5.52 11.55 -21.44
N GLU A 27 5.21 12.80 -21.10
CA GLU A 27 3.84 13.31 -21.10
C GLU A 27 3.25 13.36 -22.52
N GLU A 28 4.04 13.75 -23.51
CA GLU A 28 3.68 13.72 -24.93
C GLU A 28 3.40 12.29 -25.42
N GLU A 29 4.30 11.33 -25.15
CA GLU A 29 4.09 9.93 -25.54
C GLU A 29 2.89 9.30 -24.81
N ARG A 30 2.67 9.65 -23.53
CA ARG A 30 1.46 9.23 -22.79
C ARG A 30 0.19 9.79 -23.41
N ALA A 31 0.20 11.05 -23.84
CA ALA A 31 -0.94 11.68 -24.49
C ALA A 31 -1.25 11.03 -25.85
N LYS A 32 -0.23 10.62 -26.62
CA LYS A 32 -0.42 9.89 -27.89
C LYS A 32 -1.10 8.53 -27.70
N LEU A 33 -0.89 7.89 -26.54
CA LEU A 33 -1.45 6.59 -26.20
C LEU A 33 -2.76 6.68 -25.39
N HIS A 34 -3.19 7.89 -24.99
CA HIS A 34 -4.46 8.13 -24.28
C HIS A 34 -5.60 8.32 -25.29
N ASP A 35 -6.02 7.23 -25.91
CA ASP A 35 -7.07 7.21 -26.92
C ASP A 35 -8.49 7.25 -26.32
N VAL A 36 -8.70 6.54 -25.21
CA VAL A 36 -10.02 6.37 -24.58
C VAL A 36 -9.88 6.28 -23.05
N GLU A 37 -10.79 6.92 -22.33
CA GLU A 37 -10.86 6.81 -20.87
C GLU A 37 -11.46 5.47 -20.43
N LEU A 38 -10.98 4.91 -19.31
CA LEU A 38 -11.43 3.60 -18.81
C LEU A 38 -12.96 3.52 -18.65
N HIS A 39 -13.61 4.62 -18.24
CA HIS A 39 -15.06 4.65 -18.07
C HIS A 39 -15.81 4.46 -19.40
N GLN A 40 -15.29 4.98 -20.51
CA GLN A 40 -15.90 4.86 -21.84
C GLN A 40 -15.82 3.40 -22.34
N VAL A 41 -14.72 2.71 -22.05
CA VAL A 41 -14.59 1.26 -22.31
C VAL A 41 -15.55 0.46 -21.44
N ALA A 42 -15.70 0.87 -20.17
CA ALA A 42 -16.54 0.19 -19.19
C ALA A 42 -18.05 0.42 -19.41
N GLU A 43 -18.50 1.33 -20.30
CA GLU A 43 -19.93 1.53 -20.59
C GLU A 43 -20.63 0.26 -21.10
N LYS A 44 -19.88 -0.62 -21.76
CA LYS A 44 -20.40 -1.91 -22.25
C LYS A 44 -20.50 -2.97 -21.16
N VAL A 45 -19.96 -2.69 -19.97
CA VAL A 45 -20.00 -3.61 -18.83
C VAL A 45 -21.30 -3.37 -18.08
N GLU A 46 -22.10 -4.42 -17.93
CA GLU A 46 -23.33 -4.34 -17.15
C GLU A 46 -23.04 -3.86 -15.73
N GLY A 47 -23.89 -2.93 -15.26
CA GLY A 47 -23.78 -2.38 -13.91
C GLY A 47 -23.92 -3.47 -12.86
N LEU A 48 -23.16 -3.35 -11.77
CA LEU A 48 -23.30 -4.27 -10.66
C LEU A 48 -24.65 -4.07 -9.96
N GLY A 49 -25.32 -5.18 -9.64
CA GLY A 49 -26.58 -5.16 -8.89
C GLY A 49 -26.42 -4.71 -7.44
N GLN A 50 -27.54 -4.67 -6.70
CA GLN A 50 -27.55 -4.24 -5.30
C GLN A 50 -26.74 -5.20 -4.42
N PHE A 51 -25.71 -4.69 -3.73
CA PHE A 51 -24.93 -5.45 -2.75
C PHE A 51 -25.51 -5.31 -1.33
N VAL A 52 -25.70 -6.44 -0.66
CA VAL A 52 -26.09 -6.48 0.76
C VAL A 52 -24.92 -6.97 1.60
N MET A 53 -24.02 -6.06 1.96
CA MET A 53 -22.92 -6.35 2.88
C MET A 53 -23.40 -6.28 4.33
N LYS A 54 -23.09 -7.32 5.12
CA LYS A 54 -23.37 -7.37 6.56
C LYS A 54 -22.15 -7.88 7.30
N THR A 55 -21.83 -7.26 8.45
CA THR A 55 -20.77 -7.70 9.34
C THR A 55 -21.03 -9.15 9.78
N ARG A 56 -20.13 -10.07 9.40
CA ARG A 56 -20.25 -11.49 9.77
C ARG A 56 -19.62 -11.80 11.13
N ARG A 57 -18.55 -11.08 11.47
CA ARG A 57 -17.75 -11.31 12.68
C ARG A 57 -17.23 -10.00 13.24
N THR A 58 -17.13 -9.92 14.56
CA THR A 58 -16.46 -8.84 15.29
C THR A 58 -15.38 -9.47 16.16
N LEU A 59 -14.12 -9.22 15.81
CA LEU A 59 -12.95 -9.79 16.48
C LEU A 59 -12.56 -8.88 17.66
N LYS A 60 -12.99 -9.25 18.86
CA LYS A 60 -12.69 -8.50 20.09
C LYS A 60 -11.48 -9.10 20.81
N GLY A 61 -10.47 -8.28 21.11
CA GLY A 61 -9.30 -8.72 21.87
C GLY A 61 -8.13 -7.74 21.93
N HIS A 62 -8.05 -6.79 21.00
CA HIS A 62 -7.09 -5.68 21.10
C HIS A 62 -7.51 -4.71 22.21
N GLY A 63 -6.53 -4.29 23.04
CA GLY A 63 -6.78 -3.36 24.14
C GLY A 63 -6.65 -1.89 23.75
N ASN A 64 -6.24 -1.60 22.52
CA ASN A 64 -6.07 -0.26 21.99
C ASN A 64 -6.36 -0.24 20.47
N LYS A 65 -6.11 0.89 19.80
CA LYS A 65 -6.34 1.08 18.36
C LYS A 65 -5.57 0.05 17.54
N VAL A 66 -6.29 -0.62 16.63
CA VAL A 66 -5.71 -1.50 15.61
C VAL A 66 -5.07 -0.64 14.53
N LEU A 67 -3.82 -0.90 14.18
CA LEU A 67 -3.04 -0.06 13.25
C LEU A 67 -2.94 -0.66 11.85
N CYS A 68 -2.82 -1.99 11.76
CA CYS A 68 -2.81 -2.70 10.49
C CYS A 68 -3.38 -4.12 10.63
N MET A 69 -3.78 -4.69 9.50
CA MET A 69 -4.16 -6.09 9.39
C MET A 69 -3.74 -6.65 8.03
N ASP A 70 -3.50 -7.95 7.97
CA ASP A 70 -3.19 -8.66 6.73
C ASP A 70 -3.80 -10.07 6.72
N TRP A 71 -4.20 -10.53 5.54
CA TRP A 71 -4.76 -11.86 5.34
C TRP A 71 -3.65 -12.86 5.07
N CYS A 72 -3.71 -14.00 5.75
CA CYS A 72 -2.85 -15.12 5.39
C CYS A 72 -3.28 -15.70 4.04
N LYS A 73 -2.31 -16.25 3.27
CA LYS A 73 -2.56 -16.91 1.97
C LYS A 73 -3.53 -18.10 2.08
N ASP A 74 -3.68 -18.66 3.28
CA ASP A 74 -4.62 -19.74 3.57
C ASP A 74 -6.10 -19.30 3.60
N LYS A 75 -6.40 -17.99 3.45
CA LYS A 75 -7.75 -17.39 3.48
C LYS A 75 -8.53 -17.62 4.77
N ARG A 76 -7.89 -18.20 5.80
CA ARG A 76 -8.51 -18.57 7.07
C ARG A 76 -8.03 -17.67 8.19
N ARG A 77 -6.76 -17.28 8.16
CA ARG A 77 -6.15 -16.50 9.24
C ARG A 77 -5.98 -15.04 8.86
N ILE A 78 -6.16 -14.17 9.85
CA ILE A 78 -5.90 -12.73 9.75
C ILE A 78 -4.88 -12.37 10.82
N VAL A 79 -3.82 -11.68 10.45
CA VAL A 79 -2.89 -11.08 11.40
C VAL A 79 -3.30 -9.63 11.61
N SER A 80 -3.26 -9.16 12.84
CA SER A 80 -3.54 -7.76 13.15
C SER A 80 -2.61 -7.26 14.24
N SER A 81 -2.30 -5.97 14.19
CA SER A 81 -1.42 -5.30 15.14
C SER A 81 -2.15 -4.14 15.82
N SER A 82 -1.75 -3.83 17.05
CA SER A 82 -2.36 -2.77 17.83
C SER A 82 -1.30 -1.93 18.55
N GLN A 83 -1.67 -0.68 18.87
CA GLN A 83 -0.83 0.27 19.60
C GLN A 83 -0.45 -0.21 21.02
N ASP A 84 -1.18 -1.19 21.57
CA ASP A 84 -0.81 -1.86 22.83
C ASP A 84 0.43 -2.77 22.71
N GLY A 85 1.05 -2.86 21.53
CA GLY A 85 2.24 -3.69 21.27
C GLY A 85 1.90 -5.17 21.10
N LYS A 86 0.63 -5.50 20.89
CA LYS A 86 0.15 -6.86 20.65
C LYS A 86 -0.09 -7.10 19.17
N VAL A 87 0.31 -8.29 18.73
CA VAL A 87 -0.05 -8.86 17.43
C VAL A 87 -0.90 -10.09 17.69
N ILE A 88 -2.06 -10.15 17.04
CA ILE A 88 -3.03 -11.23 17.22
C ILE A 88 -3.27 -11.90 15.87
N VAL A 89 -3.17 -13.24 15.85
CA VAL A 89 -3.48 -14.06 14.67
C VAL A 89 -4.86 -14.71 14.84
N TRP A 90 -5.86 -14.13 14.20
CA TRP A 90 -7.25 -14.59 14.24
C TRP A 90 -7.50 -15.74 13.28
N ASP A 91 -8.36 -16.68 13.67
CA ASP A 91 -9.07 -17.56 12.74
C ASP A 91 -10.41 -16.90 12.38
N ALA A 92 -10.56 -16.48 11.13
CA ALA A 92 -11.73 -15.74 10.63
C ALA A 92 -13.02 -16.56 10.66
N PHE A 93 -12.94 -17.90 10.67
CA PHE A 93 -14.11 -18.78 10.64
C PHE A 93 -14.62 -19.12 12.03
N THR A 94 -13.71 -19.56 12.90
CA THR A 94 -14.06 -20.11 14.22
C THR A 94 -14.10 -19.06 15.32
N THR A 95 -13.48 -17.89 15.11
CA THR A 95 -13.30 -16.85 16.15
C THR A 95 -12.74 -17.38 17.48
N ASN A 96 -12.08 -18.54 17.44
CA ASN A 96 -11.44 -19.14 18.59
C ASN A 96 -10.38 -18.17 19.14
N LYS A 97 -10.17 -18.21 20.47
CA LYS A 97 -9.20 -17.34 21.14
C LYS A 97 -7.84 -17.45 20.41
N PRO A 98 -7.43 -16.38 19.73
CA PRO A 98 -6.28 -16.44 18.85
C PRO A 98 -4.98 -16.50 19.67
N PRO A 99 -3.92 -17.14 19.13
CA PRO A 99 -2.60 -16.98 19.70
C PRO A 99 -2.22 -15.49 19.69
N LEU A 100 -1.86 -15.00 20.88
CA LEU A 100 -1.42 -13.64 21.14
C LEU A 100 0.10 -13.60 21.13
N PHE A 101 0.68 -12.81 20.24
CA PHE A 101 2.11 -12.53 20.24
C PHE A 101 2.36 -11.11 20.78
N ARG A 102 3.18 -11.00 21.83
CA ARG A 102 3.57 -9.70 22.40
C ARG A 102 4.92 -9.30 21.83
N LEU A 103 5.01 -8.13 21.21
CA LEU A 103 6.27 -7.63 20.68
C LEU A 103 7.15 -7.07 21.80
N PRO A 104 8.48 -7.35 21.78
CA PRO A 104 9.45 -6.67 22.62
C PRO A 104 9.39 -5.15 22.41
N ALA A 105 9.70 -4.37 23.45
CA ALA A 105 9.55 -2.90 23.44
C ALA A 105 10.25 -2.21 22.25
N GLY A 106 11.44 -2.70 21.85
CA GLY A 106 12.20 -2.15 20.73
C GLY A 106 11.68 -2.48 19.32
N LEU A 107 10.70 -3.38 19.19
CA LEU A 107 10.11 -3.77 17.90
C LEU A 107 8.71 -3.19 17.66
N ARG A 108 8.24 -2.28 18.52
CA ARG A 108 6.93 -1.63 18.36
C ARG A 108 6.87 -0.77 17.10
N GLU A 109 7.97 -0.11 16.75
CA GLU A 109 8.10 0.69 15.50
C GLU A 109 8.05 -0.19 14.23
N ALA A 110 8.40 -1.48 14.32
CA ALA A 110 8.30 -2.40 13.19
C ALA A 110 6.84 -2.65 12.75
N VAL A 111 5.87 -2.41 13.64
CA VAL A 111 4.44 -2.45 13.30
C VAL A 111 4.07 -1.34 12.31
N LEU A 112 4.70 -0.16 12.42
CA LEU A 112 4.51 0.93 11.45
C LEU A 112 5.15 0.57 10.11
N HIS A 113 6.25 -0.19 10.09
CA HIS A 113 6.87 -0.67 8.85
C HIS A 113 6.02 -1.70 8.09
N LEU A 114 5.08 -2.39 8.73
CA LEU A 114 4.11 -3.23 8.00
C LEU A 114 3.14 -2.39 7.15
N GLN A 115 2.93 -1.11 7.46
CA GLN A 115 2.11 -0.21 6.64
C GLN A 115 2.79 0.23 5.34
N THR A 116 4.13 0.10 5.23
CA THR A 116 4.89 0.60 4.06
C THR A 116 5.27 -0.49 3.05
N ARG A 117 4.93 -1.76 3.30
CA ARG A 117 5.02 -2.79 2.27
C ARG A 117 3.93 -2.53 1.23
N LYS A 118 4.35 -2.02 0.07
CA LYS A 118 3.52 -1.74 -1.11
C LYS A 118 2.46 -2.82 -1.31
N PRO A 119 1.21 -2.47 -1.65
CA PRO A 119 0.20 -3.45 -1.96
C PRO A 119 0.67 -4.33 -3.11
N TYR A 120 0.79 -5.63 -2.82
CA TYR A 120 0.59 -6.76 -3.71
C TYR A 120 0.87 -6.51 -5.21
N GLN A 121 2.14 -6.61 -5.62
CA GLN A 121 2.49 -6.84 -7.04
C GLN A 121 2.06 -8.27 -7.39
N ARG A 122 0.85 -8.44 -7.92
CA ARG A 122 0.42 -9.69 -8.55
C ARG A 122 0.85 -9.66 -10.01
N ASN A 123 2.06 -10.16 -10.29
CA ASN A 123 2.43 -10.57 -11.62
C ASN A 123 2.25 -12.09 -11.75
N HIS A 124 1.77 -12.48 -12.93
CA HIS A 124 1.40 -13.81 -13.43
C HIS A 124 -0.05 -14.24 -13.19
#